data_AF-A0A3N7FG18-F1
#
_entry.id   AF-A0A3N7FG18-F1
#
_cell.length_a   1.000
_cell.length_b   1.000
_cell.length_c   1.000
_cell.angle_alpha   90.00
_cell.angle_beta   90.00
_cell.angle_gamma   90.00
#
_symmetry.space_group_name_H-M   'P 1'
#
loop_
_entity.id
_entity.type
_entity.pdbx_description
1 polymer ?
#
loop_
_entity_poly.entity_id
_entity_poly.type
_entity_poly.pdbx_seq_one_letter_code
_entity_poly.pdbx_strand_id
1 'polypeptide(L)'
;MGFEVRKYKPREPKLPVSQLTKEQLRAIFMESDINKDGVLSKKELKQAFGRLGAFIPAFRAARGLHHADANHDGVVDKDELDDLIKYAYRLGYKVA
;
A
#
# COMPACT_ATOMS: atom_id res chain seq x y z
N MET A 1 11.62 -43.30 1.68
CA MET A 1 11.35 -42.21 0.71
C MET A 1 10.45 -41.19 1.37
N GLY A 2 10.89 -39.95 1.47
CA GLY A 2 10.12 -38.85 2.07
C GLY A 2 11.02 -37.66 2.38
N PHE A 3 11.53 -37.00 1.32
CA PHE A 3 12.27 -35.76 1.50
C PHE A 3 11.25 -34.64 1.73
N GLU A 4 11.16 -34.17 2.98
CA GLU A 4 10.38 -32.99 3.33
C GLU A 4 11.04 -31.76 2.69
N VAL A 5 10.41 -31.26 1.62
CA VAL A 5 10.77 -30.01 0.97
C VAL A 5 10.49 -28.87 1.94
N ARG A 6 11.54 -28.44 2.65
CA ARG A 6 11.55 -27.17 3.40
C ARG A 6 11.14 -26.05 2.44
N LYS A 7 9.91 -25.53 2.59
CA LYS A 7 9.42 -24.42 1.77
C LYS A 7 10.40 -23.26 1.90
N TYR A 8 11.07 -22.93 0.81
CA TYR A 8 11.93 -21.77 0.71
C TYR A 8 11.07 -20.52 0.96
N LYS A 9 11.27 -19.86 2.10
CA LYS A 9 10.82 -18.48 2.32
C LYS A 9 11.89 -17.60 1.66
N PRO A 10 11.57 -16.89 0.55
CA PRO A 10 12.53 -15.98 -0.05
C PRO A 10 12.97 -14.99 1.02
N ARG A 11 14.29 -14.85 1.19
CA ARG A 11 14.82 -13.75 1.99
C ARG A 11 14.53 -12.50 1.16
N GLU A 12 13.60 -11.68 1.63
CA GLU A 12 13.33 -10.37 1.03
C GLU A 12 14.67 -9.65 0.81
N PRO A 13 14.90 -9.08 -0.39
CA PRO A 13 16.11 -8.32 -0.63
C PRO A 13 16.18 -7.22 0.43
N LYS A 14 17.34 -7.09 1.09
CA LYS A 14 17.61 -5.99 2.01
C LYS A 14 17.70 -4.71 1.17
N LEU A 15 16.54 -4.17 0.84
CA LEU A 15 16.36 -2.93 0.11
C LEU A 15 17.08 -1.82 0.90
N PRO A 16 17.61 -0.79 0.21
CA PRO A 16 18.25 0.32 0.89
C PRO A 16 17.26 0.84 1.94
N VAL A 17 17.74 0.92 3.19
CA VAL A 17 17.00 1.15 4.45
C VAL A 17 16.23 2.48 4.50
N SER A 18 16.14 3.16 3.36
CA SER A 18 15.68 4.52 3.17
C SER A 18 14.33 4.63 2.46
N GLN A 19 13.76 3.57 1.88
CA GLN A 19 12.44 3.63 1.22
C GLN A 19 11.55 2.46 1.66
N LEU A 20 10.27 2.74 1.90
CA LEU A 20 9.27 1.70 2.19
C LEU A 20 9.13 0.74 1.01
N THR A 21 9.14 -0.56 1.31
CA THR A 21 8.91 -1.61 0.30
C THR A 21 7.44 -1.62 -0.14
N LYS A 22 7.15 -2.28 -1.28
CA LYS A 22 5.76 -2.48 -1.71
C LYS A 22 4.96 -3.28 -0.68
N GLU A 23 5.56 -4.29 -0.05
CA GLU A 23 4.91 -5.05 1.02
C GLU A 23 4.61 -4.18 2.26
N GLN A 24 5.53 -3.30 2.66
CA GLN A 24 5.29 -2.38 3.78
C GLN A 24 4.18 -1.37 3.45
N LEU A 25 4.18 -0.80 2.25
CA LEU A 25 3.10 0.08 1.80
C LEU A 25 1.76 -0.66 1.80
N ARG A 26 1.74 -1.90 1.31
CA ARG A 26 0.54 -2.76 1.35
C ARG A 26 0.03 -2.95 2.77
N ALA A 27 0.90 -3.30 3.71
CA ALA A 27 0.54 -3.45 5.12
C ALA A 27 -0.07 -2.15 5.67
N ILE A 28 0.57 -1.01 5.45
CA ILE A 28 0.09 0.31 5.93
C ILE A 28 -1.28 0.65 5.35
N PHE A 29 -1.50 0.41 4.05
CA PHE A 29 -2.78 0.64 3.40
C PHE A 29 -3.85 -0.30 3.97
N MET A 30 -3.58 -1.59 4.09
CA MET A 30 -4.53 -2.56 4.66
C MET A 30 -4.82 -2.32 6.16
N GLU A 31 -3.85 -1.82 6.92
CA GLU A 31 -4.05 -1.39 8.31
C GLU A 31 -4.81 -0.06 8.45
N SER A 32 -5.04 0.63 7.33
CA SER A 32 -5.81 1.87 7.28
C SER A 32 -7.27 1.66 6.89
N ASP A 33 -7.64 0.44 6.46
CA ASP A 33 -9.02 -0.04 6.35
C ASP A 33 -9.58 -0.24 7.78
N ILE A 34 -10.24 0.80 8.30
CA ILE A 34 -10.67 0.86 9.71
C ILE A 34 -12.00 0.17 9.88
N ASN A 35 -12.91 0.35 8.92
CA ASN A 35 -14.22 -0.30 8.93
C ASN A 35 -14.13 -1.77 8.51
N LYS A 36 -12.98 -2.22 7.97
CA LYS A 36 -12.69 -3.61 7.56
C LYS A 36 -13.66 -4.12 6.51
N ASP A 37 -14.11 -3.22 5.63
CA ASP A 37 -14.96 -3.60 4.50
C ASP A 37 -14.15 -4.20 3.35
N GLY A 38 -12.81 -4.17 3.45
CA GLY A 38 -11.91 -4.75 2.47
C GLY A 38 -11.62 -3.82 1.29
N VAL A 39 -12.08 -2.56 1.35
CA VAL A 39 -11.78 -1.50 0.39
C VAL A 39 -11.16 -0.30 1.11
N LEU A 40 -10.54 0.60 0.37
CA LEU A 40 -9.97 1.83 0.93
C LEU A 40 -10.72 3.04 0.43
N SER A 41 -11.52 3.62 1.32
CA SER A 41 -12.19 4.88 1.04
C SER A 41 -11.20 6.03 0.95
N LYS A 42 -11.58 7.12 0.26
CA LYS A 42 -10.80 8.37 0.22
C LYS A 42 -10.37 8.88 1.61
N LYS A 43 -11.22 8.70 2.63
CA LYS A 43 -10.93 9.07 4.03
C LYS A 43 -9.82 8.22 4.65
N GLU A 44 -9.81 6.93 4.35
CA GLU A 44 -8.83 5.97 4.85
C GLU A 44 -7.50 6.13 4.13
N LEU A 45 -7.53 6.34 2.82
CA LEU A 45 -6.35 6.74 2.05
C LEU A 45 -5.71 8.01 2.61
N LYS A 46 -6.52 9.01 2.98
CA LYS A 46 -6.00 10.24 3.61
C LYS A 46 -5.27 9.93 4.92
N GLN A 47 -5.79 9.02 5.74
CA GLN A 47 -5.10 8.59 6.96
C GLN A 47 -3.82 7.81 6.65
N ALA A 48 -3.87 6.88 5.69
CA ALA A 48 -2.72 6.10 5.26
C ALA A 48 -1.58 7.00 4.77
N PHE A 49 -1.87 7.95 3.87
CA PHE A 49 -0.88 8.92 3.39
C PHE A 49 -0.39 9.86 4.50
N GLY A 50 -1.22 10.15 5.50
CA GLY A 50 -0.80 10.87 6.72
C GLY A 50 0.24 10.08 7.51
N ARG A 51 0.00 8.78 7.72
CA ARG A 51 0.95 7.86 8.39
C ARG A 51 2.25 7.70 7.62
N LEU A 52 2.19 7.73 6.28
CA LEU A 52 3.35 7.73 5.40
C LEU A 52 4.16 9.04 5.43
N GLY A 53 3.70 10.08 6.14
CA GLY A 53 4.37 11.37 6.23
C GLY A 53 4.16 12.28 5.00
N ALA A 54 3.05 12.11 4.27
CA ALA A 54 2.73 13.00 3.17
C ALA A 54 2.51 14.44 3.65
N PHE A 55 3.13 15.41 2.96
CA PHE A 55 2.97 16.84 3.25
C PHE A 55 1.51 17.33 3.07
N ILE A 56 0.80 16.78 2.09
CA ILE A 56 -0.62 17.08 1.84
C ILE A 56 -1.38 15.76 1.67
N PRO A 57 -1.79 15.10 2.78
CA PRO A 57 -2.40 13.76 2.72
C PRO A 57 -3.68 13.71 1.89
N ALA A 58 -4.52 14.76 1.96
CA ALA A 58 -5.76 14.82 1.20
C ALA A 58 -5.52 14.87 -0.33
N PHE A 59 -4.50 15.62 -0.77
CA PHE A 59 -4.11 15.68 -2.17
C PHE A 59 -3.52 14.34 -2.64
N ARG A 60 -2.67 13.72 -1.82
CA ARG A 60 -2.08 12.40 -2.12
C ARG A 60 -3.13 11.31 -2.19
N ALA A 61 -4.09 11.32 -1.28
CA ALA A 61 -5.23 10.40 -1.28
C ALA A 61 -6.08 10.56 -2.53
N ALA A 62 -6.46 11.80 -2.90
CA ALA A 62 -7.25 12.04 -4.10
C ALA A 62 -6.51 11.60 -5.38
N ARG A 63 -5.20 11.88 -5.48
CA ARG A 63 -4.38 11.46 -6.62
C ARG A 63 -4.12 9.97 -6.66
N GLY A 64 -3.93 9.33 -5.50
CA GLY A 64 -3.74 7.89 -5.39
C GLY A 64 -5.02 7.13 -5.74
N LEU A 65 -6.17 7.58 -5.20
CA LEU A 65 -7.49 7.06 -5.53
C LEU A 65 -7.73 7.16 -7.03
N HIS A 66 -7.67 8.36 -7.62
CA HIS A 66 -7.86 8.55 -9.07
C HIS A 66 -6.86 7.75 -9.94
N HIS A 67 -5.70 7.35 -9.40
CA HIS A 67 -4.75 6.53 -10.15
C HIS A 67 -5.07 5.04 -10.09
N ALA A 68 -5.65 4.56 -9.00
CA ALA A 68 -5.92 3.16 -8.74
C ALA A 68 -7.37 2.75 -9.08
N ASP A 69 -8.32 3.65 -8.83
CA ASP A 69 -9.77 3.52 -9.05
C ASP A 69 -10.08 3.46 -10.55
N ALA A 70 -9.96 2.26 -11.12
CA ALA A 70 -10.16 1.96 -12.53
C ALA A 70 -11.64 1.71 -12.83
N ASN A 71 -12.38 1.22 -11.84
CA ASN A 71 -13.82 0.97 -11.95
C ASN A 71 -14.67 2.24 -11.70
N HIS A 72 -14.07 3.31 -11.16
CA HIS A 72 -14.67 4.60 -10.84
C HIS A 72 -15.77 4.54 -9.77
N ASP A 73 -15.66 3.63 -8.81
CA ASP A 73 -16.57 3.49 -7.67
C ASP A 73 -16.23 4.41 -6.49
N GLY A 74 -15.06 5.07 -6.55
CA GLY A 74 -14.60 6.02 -5.54
C GLY A 74 -13.96 5.39 -4.31
N VAL A 75 -13.68 4.09 -4.34
CA VAL A 75 -12.85 3.37 -3.37
C VAL A 75 -11.66 2.70 -4.07
N VAL A 76 -10.81 2.00 -3.32
CA VAL A 76 -9.77 1.14 -3.88
C VAL A 76 -9.98 -0.25 -3.32
N ASP A 77 -10.36 -1.18 -4.19
CA ASP A 77 -10.54 -2.58 -3.82
C ASP A 77 -9.23 -3.39 -3.91
N LYS A 78 -9.31 -4.71 -3.72
CA LYS A 78 -8.14 -5.60 -3.69
C LYS A 78 -7.45 -5.73 -5.04
N ASP A 79 -8.21 -5.65 -6.14
CA ASP A 79 -7.69 -5.72 -7.50
C ASP A 79 -6.99 -4.39 -7.87
N GLU A 80 -7.48 -3.27 -7.34
CA GLU A 80 -6.93 -1.93 -7.55
C GLU A 80 -5.78 -1.55 -6.60
N LEU A 81 -5.65 -2.27 -5.47
CA LEU A 81 -4.67 -2.00 -4.42
C LEU A 81 -3.22 -2.01 -4.94
N ASP A 82 -2.90 -2.87 -5.91
CA ASP A 82 -1.54 -2.97 -6.46
C ASP A 82 -1.14 -1.67 -7.20
N ASP A 83 -2.07 -1.03 -7.89
CA ASP A 83 -1.83 0.25 -8.57
C ASP A 83 -1.70 1.41 -7.60
N LEU A 84 -2.45 1.40 -6.49
CA LEU A 84 -2.24 2.32 -5.39
C LEU A 84 -0.84 2.16 -4.77
N ILE A 85 -0.39 0.91 -4.56
CA ILE A 85 0.94 0.61 -4.01
C ILE A 85 2.04 1.06 -4.98
N LYS A 86 1.92 0.79 -6.28
CA LYS A 86 2.86 1.27 -7.30
C LYS A 86 2.95 2.80 -7.29
N TYR A 87 1.81 3.47 -7.18
CA TYR A 87 1.76 4.92 -7.07
C TYR A 87 2.52 5.42 -5.83
N ALA A 88 2.22 4.89 -4.65
CA ALA A 88 2.88 5.29 -3.41
C ALA A 88 4.38 4.95 -3.42
N TYR A 89 4.77 3.82 -4.00
CA TYR A 89 6.16 3.41 -4.15
C TYR A 89 6.95 4.40 -5.02
N ARG A 90 6.35 4.89 -6.11
CA ARG A 90 6.96 5.93 -6.96
C ARG A 90 7.13 7.27 -6.25
N LEU A 91 6.38 7.53 -5.18
CA LEU A 91 6.54 8.75 -4.37
C LEU A 91 7.74 8.70 -3.42
N GLY A 92 8.32 7.52 -3.17
CA GLY A 92 9.56 7.38 -2.42
C GLY A 92 9.44 7.66 -0.92
N TYR A 93 8.31 7.28 -0.30
CA TYR A 93 8.15 7.38 1.15
C TYR A 93 9.21 6.56 1.88
N LYS A 94 9.72 7.11 2.99
CA LYS A 94 10.84 6.55 3.75
C LYS A 94 10.36 6.00 5.08
N VAL A 95 11.01 4.96 5.58
CA VAL A 95 10.87 4.58 6.98
C VAL A 95 11.55 5.68 7.80
N ALA A 96 10.82 6.26 8.75
CA ALA A 96 11.36 7.26 9.67
C ALA A 96 12.13 6.59 10.81
#